data_AF-A0A8J5JUH7-F1
#
_entry.id   AF-A0A8J5JUH7-F1
#
_cell.length_a   1.000
_cell.length_b   1.000
_cell.length_c   1.000
_cell.angle_alpha   90.00
_cell.angle_beta   90.00
_cell.angle_gamma   90.00
#
_symmetry.space_group_name_H-M   'P 1'
#
loop_
_entity.id
_entity.type
_entity.pdbx_description
1 polymer ?
#
loop_
_entity_poly.entity_id
_entity_poly.type
_entity_poly.pdbx_seq_one_letter_code
_entity_poly.pdbx_strand_id
1 'polypeptide(L)'
;MVRHGGYGEQGDIIVPEGWWWERVVLAVWMLMTLVLTRSYAGNLMALLAVRHIPEPYQTIGDFLDDSSVTMIWQTGSSIKRYLYVRRGGMTALQIQASTGLDDLEKEGRITYRRAADYPQIIDTLVRRGDHVLMEVNVGVRVYMAEDFARTGRCSFYSSREEVQPNLFAMIGQQDSPLVPSISRRIRKMTEAGLFYQWLKMQDPKSTLCDHEPNKITVTSSLALSNLWGMFVILGSGFITSLCLLCLEHIIAGVIQS
;
A
#
# COMPACT_ATOMS: atom_id res chain seq x y z
N MET A 1 -16.91 69.51 3.63
CA MET A 1 -17.67 69.88 2.42
C MET A 1 -16.69 70.42 1.39
N VAL A 2 -16.55 69.70 0.25
CA VAL A 2 -16.02 70.11 -1.09
C VAL A 2 -14.57 70.64 -1.14
N ARG A 3 -13.56 69.81 -1.51
CA ARG A 3 -13.07 69.38 -2.86
C ARG A 3 -12.39 70.53 -3.65
N HIS A 4 -11.35 70.37 -4.49
CA HIS A 4 -10.77 69.33 -5.35
C HIS A 4 -9.23 69.57 -5.40
N GLY A 5 -8.31 68.62 -5.61
CA GLY A 5 -8.21 67.64 -6.69
C GLY A 5 -7.34 68.19 -7.83
N GLY A 6 -6.10 67.70 -7.97
CA GLY A 6 -5.19 68.06 -9.06
C GLY A 6 -4.14 66.98 -9.28
N TYR A 7 -4.37 66.19 -10.34
CA TYR A 7 -3.46 65.16 -10.88
C TYR A 7 -2.18 65.80 -11.44
N GLY A 8 -1.03 65.15 -11.26
CA GLY A 8 0.15 65.47 -12.05
C GLY A 8 1.46 65.05 -11.42
N GLU A 9 2.08 64.08 -12.10
CA GLU A 9 3.54 63.86 -12.20
C GLU A 9 4.24 63.02 -11.13
N GLN A 10 4.99 62.04 -11.68
CA GLN A 10 6.04 61.22 -11.10
C GLN A 10 6.23 61.35 -9.58
N GLY A 11 5.88 60.27 -8.86
CA GLY A 11 6.38 60.06 -7.52
C GLY A 11 7.90 60.03 -7.56
N ASP A 12 8.52 61.16 -7.22
CA ASP A 12 9.89 61.21 -6.74
C ASP A 12 9.95 60.26 -5.54
N ILE A 13 10.46 59.06 -5.79
CA ILE A 13 10.89 58.15 -4.74
C ILE A 13 12.08 58.88 -4.11
N ILE A 14 11.84 59.61 -3.02
CA ILE A 14 12.89 60.14 -2.18
C ILE A 14 13.75 58.93 -1.80
N VAL A 15 14.94 58.84 -2.39
CA VAL A 15 15.83 57.70 -2.22
C VAL A 15 16.64 57.94 -0.94
N PRO A 16 16.33 57.28 0.19
CA PRO A 16 17.12 57.46 1.40
C PRO A 16 18.54 56.90 1.18
N GLU A 17 19.52 57.52 1.84
CA GLU A 17 20.94 57.18 1.82
C GLU A 17 21.16 55.81 2.52
N GLY A 18 20.85 54.74 1.78
CA GLY A 18 20.71 53.35 2.27
C GLY A 18 20.01 52.41 1.26
N TRP A 19 19.42 52.98 0.21
CA TRP A 19 18.66 52.31 -0.86
C TRP A 19 19.34 51.14 -1.57
N TRP A 20 20.68 51.15 -1.67
CA TRP A 20 21.40 50.05 -2.33
C TRP A 20 21.37 48.78 -1.48
N TRP A 21 21.46 48.90 -0.15
CA TRP A 21 21.42 47.78 0.78
C TRP A 21 20.03 47.16 0.83
N GLU A 22 18.98 47.98 0.85
CA GLU A 22 17.58 47.51 0.80
C GLU A 22 17.30 46.67 -0.45
N ARG A 23 17.80 47.09 -1.62
CA ARG A 23 17.65 46.32 -2.86
C ARG A 23 18.43 45.01 -2.83
N VAL A 24 19.62 44.99 -2.25
CA VAL A 24 20.41 43.76 -2.07
C VAL A 24 19.68 42.80 -1.15
N VAL A 25 19.13 43.28 -0.02
CA VAL A 25 18.35 42.46 0.91
C VAL A 25 17.09 41.90 0.24
N LEU A 26 16.35 42.71 -0.50
CA LEU A 26 15.19 42.26 -1.28
C LEU A 26 15.57 41.24 -2.35
N ALA A 27 16.69 41.44 -3.04
CA ALA A 27 17.19 40.50 -4.05
C ALA A 27 17.57 39.16 -3.43
N VAL A 28 18.26 39.16 -2.29
CA VAL A 28 18.61 37.95 -1.53
C VAL A 28 17.35 37.25 -1.02
N TRP A 29 16.38 38.00 -0.48
CA TRP A 29 15.09 37.47 -0.03
C TRP A 29 14.29 36.83 -1.19
N MET A 30 14.20 37.51 -2.33
CA MET A 30 13.52 37.00 -3.53
C MET A 30 14.22 35.75 -4.08
N LEU A 31 15.56 35.74 -4.07
CA LEU A 31 16.33 34.56 -4.47
C LEU A 31 16.08 33.38 -3.51
N MET A 32 16.07 33.63 -2.21
CA MET A 32 15.80 32.60 -1.20
C MET A 32 14.39 32.01 -1.35
N THR A 33 13.36 32.86 -1.48
CA THR A 33 11.98 32.41 -1.69
C THR A 33 11.80 31.66 -3.01
N LEU A 34 12.49 32.08 -4.07
CA LEU A 34 12.51 31.37 -5.35
C LEU A 34 13.14 29.96 -5.21
N VAL A 35 14.26 29.84 -4.50
CA VAL A 35 14.91 28.54 -4.27
C VAL A 35 14.01 27.63 -3.44
N LEU A 36 13.40 28.14 -2.37
CA LEU A 36 12.47 27.37 -1.53
C LEU A 36 11.25 26.87 -2.29
N THR A 37 10.60 27.74 -3.07
CA THR A 37 9.39 27.36 -3.84
C THR A 37 9.71 26.32 -4.90
N ARG A 38 10.84 26.45 -5.60
CA ARG A 38 11.29 25.46 -6.59
C ARG A 38 11.65 24.12 -5.94
N SER A 39 12.33 24.13 -4.80
CA SER A 39 12.68 22.92 -4.04
C SER A 39 11.43 22.21 -3.52
N TYR A 40 10.50 22.96 -2.94
CA TYR A 40 9.23 22.43 -2.46
C TYR A 40 8.41 21.80 -3.59
N ALA A 41 8.29 22.49 -4.73
CA ALA A 41 7.58 21.95 -5.89
C ALA A 41 8.21 20.65 -6.40
N GLY A 42 9.54 20.56 -6.43
CA GLY A 42 10.25 19.33 -6.81
C GLY A 42 9.99 18.16 -5.87
N ASN A 43 10.09 18.39 -4.56
CA ASN A 43 9.84 17.35 -3.56
C ASN A 43 8.38 16.87 -3.57
N LEU A 44 7.43 17.81 -3.70
CA LEU A 44 6.02 17.48 -3.81
C LEU A 44 5.74 16.64 -5.06
N MET A 45 6.34 16.99 -6.20
CA MET A 45 6.23 16.20 -7.43
C MET A 45 6.81 14.80 -7.26
N ALA A 46 7.95 14.64 -6.59
CA ALA A 46 8.55 13.34 -6.33
C ALA A 46 7.64 12.45 -5.46
N LEU A 47 7.03 13.02 -4.41
CA LEU A 47 6.10 12.30 -3.54
C LEU A 47 4.80 11.91 -4.26
N LEU A 48 4.30 12.77 -5.15
CA LEU A 48 3.09 12.48 -5.93
C LEU A 48 3.34 11.46 -7.06
N ALA A 49 4.56 11.40 -7.58
CA ALA A 49 4.92 10.48 -8.64
C ALA A 49 4.90 9.02 -8.19
N VAL A 50 5.27 8.73 -6.94
CA VAL A 50 5.33 7.35 -6.42
C VAL A 50 4.26 7.14 -5.36
N ARG A 51 3.29 6.26 -5.63
CA ARG A 51 2.37 5.78 -4.61
C ARG A 51 2.85 4.46 -4.04
N HIS A 52 2.78 4.37 -2.72
CA HIS A 52 3.00 3.12 -2.02
C HIS A 52 1.66 2.37 -1.87
N ILE A 53 1.59 1.13 -2.34
CA ILE A 53 0.46 0.24 -2.02
C ILE A 53 0.79 -0.43 -0.69
N PRO A 54 0.01 -0.17 0.38
CA PRO A 54 0.22 -0.84 1.65
C PRO A 54 -0.19 -2.30 1.53
N GLU A 55 0.73 -3.20 1.87
CA GLU A 55 0.48 -4.64 2.00
C GLU A 55 0.57 -4.99 3.49
N PRO A 56 -0.54 -4.86 4.25
CA PRO A 56 -0.50 -4.88 5.72
C PRO A 56 -0.10 -6.23 6.32
N TYR A 57 -0.35 -7.34 5.62
CA TYR A 57 -0.13 -8.68 6.14
C TYR A 57 1.02 -9.37 5.40
N GLN A 58 2.18 -9.44 6.04
CA GLN A 58 3.38 -10.07 5.45
C GLN A 58 3.85 -11.26 6.25
N THR A 59 3.59 -11.26 7.55
CA THR A 59 4.03 -12.27 8.50
C THR A 59 2.86 -12.85 9.28
N ILE A 60 3.09 -14.02 9.89
CA ILE A 60 2.08 -14.62 10.78
C ILE A 60 1.77 -13.69 11.97
N GLY A 61 2.77 -12.93 12.43
CA GLY A 61 2.62 -11.98 13.54
C GLY A 61 1.62 -10.87 13.25
N ASP A 62 1.62 -10.34 12.02
CA ASP A 62 0.70 -9.26 11.63
C ASP A 62 -0.78 -9.70 11.76
N PHE A 63 -1.08 -10.99 11.57
CA PHE A 63 -2.42 -11.55 11.78
C PHE A 63 -2.78 -11.77 13.24
N LEU A 64 -1.78 -11.99 14.09
CA LEU A 64 -1.98 -12.13 15.53
C LEU A 64 -2.28 -10.78 16.18
N ASP A 65 -1.64 -9.72 15.69
CA ASP A 65 -1.78 -8.37 16.21
C ASP A 65 -3.11 -7.71 15.78
N ASP A 66 -3.57 -7.97 14.55
CA ASP A 66 -4.86 -7.43 14.07
C ASP A 66 -6.01 -8.40 14.39
N SER A 67 -6.93 -8.00 15.29
CA SER A 67 -8.09 -8.82 15.66
C SER A 67 -9.27 -8.78 14.69
N SER A 68 -9.25 -7.89 13.70
CA SER A 68 -10.40 -7.65 12.79
C SER A 68 -10.48 -8.62 11.62
N VAL A 69 -9.37 -9.30 11.30
CA VAL A 69 -9.28 -10.20 10.15
C VAL A 69 -9.39 -11.67 10.54
N THR A 70 -10.09 -12.42 9.67
CA THR A 70 -10.30 -13.87 9.79
C THR A 70 -9.49 -14.62 8.74
N MET A 71 -8.79 -15.67 9.14
CA MET A 71 -8.05 -16.54 8.22
C MET A 71 -8.94 -17.65 7.68
N ILE A 72 -8.75 -17.98 6.39
CA ILE A 72 -9.44 -19.08 5.71
C ILE A 72 -8.43 -20.17 5.41
N TRP A 73 -8.68 -21.35 5.95
CA TRP A 73 -7.80 -22.52 5.82
C TRP A 73 -8.51 -23.65 5.07
N GLN A 74 -7.74 -24.52 4.42
CA GLN A 74 -8.29 -25.71 3.79
C GLN A 74 -8.77 -26.71 4.84
N THR A 75 -9.99 -27.21 4.68
CA THR A 75 -10.50 -28.33 5.48
C THR A 75 -9.57 -29.54 5.33
N GLY A 76 -9.10 -30.08 6.45
CA GLY A 76 -8.14 -31.20 6.45
C GLY A 76 -6.71 -30.81 6.09
N SER A 77 -6.38 -29.51 6.13
CA SER A 77 -5.03 -29.02 5.86
C SER A 77 -3.98 -29.64 6.79
N SER A 78 -2.82 -29.97 6.23
CA SER A 78 -1.65 -30.44 6.96
C SER A 78 -0.94 -29.32 7.73
N ILE A 79 -1.27 -28.04 7.46
CA ILE A 79 -0.68 -26.86 8.12
C ILE A 79 -0.85 -26.94 9.63
N LYS A 80 -2.06 -27.27 10.10
CA LYS A 80 -2.35 -27.46 11.53
C LYS A 80 -1.41 -28.50 12.13
N ARG A 81 -1.26 -29.66 11.47
CA ARG A 81 -0.38 -30.73 11.95
C ARG A 81 1.09 -30.34 11.90
N TYR A 82 1.52 -29.62 10.87
CA TYR A 82 2.89 -29.14 10.71
C TYR A 82 3.29 -28.20 11.84
N LEU A 83 2.42 -27.24 12.19
CA LEU A 83 2.66 -26.30 13.28
C LEU A 83 2.71 -26.98 14.65
N TYR A 84 1.92 -28.04 14.90
CA TYR A 84 2.00 -28.79 16.16
C TYR A 84 3.21 -29.73 16.27
N VAL A 85 3.53 -30.46 15.18
CA VAL A 85 4.53 -31.55 15.22
C VAL A 85 5.97 -31.02 15.34
N ARG A 86 6.24 -29.79 14.90
CA ARG A 86 7.59 -29.21 14.95
C ARG A 86 7.98 -28.55 16.29
N ARG A 87 7.17 -28.66 17.36
CA ARG A 87 7.50 -28.09 18.68
C ARG A 87 8.89 -28.46 19.23
N GLY A 88 9.47 -29.59 18.80
CA GLY A 88 10.81 -30.02 19.22
C GLY A 88 12.00 -29.30 18.55
N GLY A 89 11.79 -28.47 17.53
CA GLY A 89 12.87 -27.80 16.78
C GLY A 89 12.54 -26.36 16.36
N MET A 90 11.56 -25.74 17.01
CA MET A 90 11.10 -24.39 16.73
C MET A 90 11.90 -23.34 17.51
N THR A 91 12.09 -22.16 16.91
CA THR A 91 12.51 -20.97 17.64
C THR A 91 11.39 -20.53 18.59
N ALA A 92 11.71 -19.77 19.64
CA ALA A 92 10.71 -19.24 20.58
C ALA A 92 9.57 -18.49 19.85
N LEU A 93 9.90 -17.79 18.76
CA LEU A 93 8.96 -17.07 17.91
C LEU A 93 7.93 -18.01 17.22
N GLN A 94 8.36 -19.18 16.74
CA GLN A 94 7.47 -20.16 16.11
C GLN A 94 6.55 -20.85 17.13
N ILE A 95 7.02 -21.06 18.35
CA ILE A 95 6.19 -21.59 19.44
C ILE A 95 5.12 -20.57 19.83
N GLN A 96 5.48 -19.29 19.93
CA GLN A 96 4.55 -18.20 20.21
C GLN A 96 3.51 -18.06 19.07
N ALA A 97 3.94 -18.11 17.82
CA ALA A 97 3.03 -18.10 16.67
C ALA A 97 2.07 -19.29 16.71
N SER A 98 2.57 -20.51 16.98
CA SER A 98 1.71 -21.70 17.07
C SER A 98 0.66 -21.61 18.17
N THR A 99 1.02 -21.01 19.32
CA THR A 99 0.12 -20.85 20.46
C THR A 99 -0.92 -19.77 20.17
N GLY A 100 -0.50 -18.66 19.55
CA GLY A 100 -1.43 -17.62 19.11
C GLY A 100 -2.46 -18.15 18.10
N LEU A 101 -2.03 -19.01 17.17
CA LEU A 101 -2.94 -19.64 16.21
C LEU A 101 -3.99 -20.56 16.87
N ASP A 102 -3.64 -21.25 17.95
CA ASP A 102 -4.59 -22.05 18.73
C ASP A 102 -5.68 -21.19 19.37
N ASP A 103 -5.31 -20.00 19.85
CA ASP A 103 -6.23 -19.07 20.47
C ASP A 103 -7.13 -18.39 19.41
N LEU A 104 -6.57 -18.05 18.24
CA LEU A 104 -7.35 -17.60 17.08
C LEU A 104 -8.41 -18.62 16.65
N GLU A 105 -8.08 -19.91 16.66
CA GLU A 105 -9.03 -20.96 16.31
C GLU A 105 -10.18 -21.03 17.32
N LYS A 106 -9.89 -20.91 18.63
CA LYS A 106 -10.92 -20.88 19.69
C LYS A 106 -11.82 -19.64 19.59
N GLU A 107 -11.25 -18.51 19.19
CA GLU A 107 -11.98 -17.27 18.94
C GLU A 107 -12.85 -17.31 17.67
N GLY A 108 -12.74 -18.36 16.87
CA GLY A 108 -13.49 -18.49 15.61
C GLY A 108 -12.90 -17.67 14.46
N ARG A 109 -11.66 -17.20 14.61
CA ARG A 109 -10.94 -16.38 13.62
C ARG A 109 -10.21 -17.20 12.56
N ILE A 110 -10.31 -18.53 12.63
CA ILE A 110 -9.87 -19.46 11.58
C ILE A 110 -11.09 -20.23 11.09
N THR A 111 -11.42 -20.04 9.81
CA THR A 111 -12.54 -20.74 9.18
C THR A 111 -12.04 -21.76 8.18
N TYR A 112 -12.53 -22.99 8.30
CA TYR A 112 -12.18 -24.06 7.38
C TYR A 112 -13.15 -24.09 6.21
N ARG A 113 -12.61 -24.11 4.99
CA ARG A 113 -13.35 -24.18 3.74
C ARG A 113 -12.71 -25.19 2.80
N ARG A 114 -13.51 -25.76 1.90
CA ARG A 114 -13.00 -26.70 0.89
C ARG A 114 -12.38 -25.90 -0.24
N ALA A 115 -11.33 -26.44 -0.85
CA ALA A 115 -10.66 -25.82 -2.00
C ALA A 115 -11.63 -25.56 -3.18
N ALA A 116 -12.69 -26.35 -3.31
CA ALA A 116 -13.72 -26.16 -4.33
C ALA A 116 -14.51 -24.84 -4.18
N ASP A 117 -14.58 -24.30 -2.96
CA ASP A 117 -15.34 -23.09 -2.63
C ASP A 117 -14.46 -21.82 -2.71
N TYR A 118 -13.14 -21.98 -2.97
CA TYR A 118 -12.17 -20.87 -2.98
C TYR A 118 -12.44 -19.80 -4.03
N PRO A 119 -12.79 -20.11 -5.28
CA PRO A 119 -13.07 -19.08 -6.28
C PRO A 119 -14.15 -18.09 -5.82
N GLN A 120 -15.21 -18.59 -5.17
CA GLN A 120 -16.31 -17.76 -4.67
C GLN A 120 -15.90 -16.97 -3.42
N ILE A 121 -15.14 -17.61 -2.52
CA ILE A 121 -14.64 -16.99 -1.29
C ILE A 121 -13.66 -15.86 -1.59
N ILE A 122 -12.76 -16.05 -2.56
CA ILE A 122 -11.78 -15.03 -2.96
C ILE A 122 -12.51 -13.79 -3.47
N ASP A 123 -13.52 -13.97 -4.32
CA ASP A 123 -14.25 -12.86 -4.92
C ASP A 123 -15.17 -12.12 -3.94
N THR A 124 -15.61 -12.78 -2.87
CA THR A 124 -16.56 -12.21 -1.89
C THR A 124 -15.91 -11.75 -0.59
N LEU A 125 -15.17 -12.64 0.08
CA LEU A 125 -14.61 -12.41 1.40
C LEU A 125 -13.22 -11.78 1.33
N VAL A 126 -12.33 -12.32 0.49
CA VAL A 126 -10.95 -11.83 0.38
C VAL A 126 -10.91 -10.47 -0.30
N ARG A 127 -11.69 -10.29 -1.38
CA ARG A 127 -11.80 -9.00 -2.08
C ARG A 127 -12.36 -7.88 -1.20
N ARG A 128 -13.21 -8.20 -0.20
CA ARG A 128 -13.73 -7.22 0.76
C ARG A 128 -12.65 -6.73 1.72
N GLY A 129 -11.61 -7.53 1.97
CA GLY A 129 -10.49 -7.19 2.85
C GLY A 129 -10.60 -7.76 4.28
N ASP A 130 -11.71 -8.39 4.63
CA ASP A 130 -11.94 -8.90 6.00
C ASP A 130 -11.34 -10.30 6.23
N HIS A 131 -11.02 -11.01 5.14
CA HIS A 131 -10.54 -12.38 5.21
C HIS A 131 -9.26 -12.57 4.41
N VAL A 132 -8.37 -13.40 4.93
CA VAL A 132 -7.13 -13.77 4.25
C VAL A 132 -7.09 -15.26 4.00
N LEU A 133 -6.82 -15.63 2.75
CA LEU A 133 -6.75 -17.01 2.31
C LEU A 133 -5.33 -17.56 2.51
N MET A 134 -5.23 -18.66 3.26
CA MET A 134 -3.99 -19.40 3.44
C MET A 134 -3.95 -20.58 2.48
N GLU A 135 -3.12 -20.50 1.45
CA GLU A 135 -2.99 -21.49 0.38
C GLU A 135 -1.53 -21.60 -0.10
N VAL A 136 -1.20 -22.71 -0.76
CA VAL A 136 0.11 -22.93 -1.39
C VAL A 136 0.34 -21.92 -2.52
N ASN A 137 1.59 -21.43 -2.64
CA ASN A 137 2.01 -20.46 -3.65
C ASN A 137 1.48 -20.73 -5.07
N VAL A 138 1.49 -22.00 -5.52
CA VAL A 138 1.00 -22.37 -6.85
C VAL A 138 -0.49 -22.04 -7.00
N GLY A 139 -1.31 -22.36 -6.01
CA GLY A 139 -2.75 -22.06 -6.04
C GLY A 139 -3.02 -20.56 -6.04
N VAL A 140 -2.35 -19.81 -5.16
CA VAL A 140 -2.48 -18.34 -5.08
C VAL A 140 -2.17 -17.69 -6.43
N ARG A 141 -1.07 -18.10 -7.08
CA ARG A 141 -0.68 -17.59 -8.41
C ARG A 141 -1.70 -17.87 -9.50
N VAL A 142 -2.31 -19.06 -9.49
CA VAL A 142 -3.36 -19.41 -10.45
C VAL A 142 -4.59 -18.52 -10.25
N TYR A 143 -5.04 -18.35 -9.00
CA TYR A 143 -6.19 -17.49 -8.72
C TYR A 143 -5.94 -16.02 -9.09
N MET A 144 -4.74 -15.50 -8.79
CA MET A 144 -4.36 -14.13 -9.19
C MET A 144 -4.32 -13.97 -10.71
N ALA A 145 -3.81 -14.95 -11.43
CA ALA A 145 -3.77 -14.93 -12.89
C ALA A 145 -5.16 -15.00 -13.52
N GLU A 146 -6.06 -15.79 -12.94
CA GLU A 146 -7.45 -15.89 -13.38
C GLU A 146 -8.20 -14.57 -13.13
N ASP A 147 -8.02 -13.95 -11.97
CA ASP A 147 -8.59 -12.63 -11.67
C ASP A 147 -8.10 -11.57 -12.65
N PHE A 148 -6.79 -11.56 -12.92
CA PHE A 148 -6.20 -10.65 -13.90
C PHE A 148 -6.74 -10.91 -15.32
N ALA A 149 -6.92 -12.18 -15.71
CA ALA A 149 -7.50 -12.52 -17.01
C ALA A 149 -8.96 -12.04 -17.15
N ARG A 150 -9.70 -11.96 -16.05
CA ARG A 150 -11.10 -11.50 -16.03
C ARG A 150 -11.24 -9.98 -15.90
N THR A 151 -10.45 -9.34 -15.05
CA THR A 151 -10.60 -7.92 -14.69
C THR A 151 -9.58 -7.00 -15.37
N GLY A 152 -8.46 -7.56 -15.84
CA GLY A 152 -7.33 -6.81 -16.37
C GLY A 152 -6.51 -6.05 -15.32
N ARG A 153 -6.71 -6.34 -14.01
CA ARG A 153 -6.03 -5.67 -12.90
C ARG A 153 -5.54 -6.70 -11.86
N CYS A 154 -4.40 -6.42 -11.23
CA CYS A 154 -3.90 -7.22 -10.12
C CYS A 154 -4.49 -6.68 -8.81
N SER A 155 -5.59 -7.30 -8.35
CA SER A 155 -6.32 -6.85 -7.15
C SER A 155 -5.84 -7.52 -5.86
N PHE A 156 -5.04 -8.57 -5.98
CA PHE A 156 -4.58 -9.42 -4.89
C PHE A 156 -3.05 -9.42 -4.84
N TYR A 157 -2.51 -9.70 -3.65
CA TYR A 157 -1.07 -9.86 -3.44
C TYR A 157 -0.83 -11.11 -2.58
N SER A 158 0.39 -11.64 -2.64
CA SER A 158 0.83 -12.78 -1.81
C SER A 158 1.81 -12.27 -0.75
N SER A 159 1.73 -12.83 0.47
CA SER A 159 2.65 -12.50 1.55
C SER A 159 4.08 -12.95 1.23
N ARG A 160 5.07 -12.19 1.70
CA ARG A 160 6.49 -12.52 1.49
C ARG A 160 6.96 -13.70 2.33
N GLU A 161 6.37 -13.90 3.52
CA GLU A 161 6.74 -15.01 4.39
C GLU A 161 6.01 -16.29 3.98
N GLU A 162 6.78 -17.37 3.78
CA GLU A 162 6.24 -18.71 3.60
C GLU A 162 6.15 -19.43 4.95
N VAL A 163 4.92 -19.63 5.43
CA VAL A 163 4.64 -20.27 6.73
C VAL A 163 5.07 -21.74 6.78
N GLN A 164 4.92 -22.45 5.66
CA GLN A 164 5.27 -23.87 5.55
C GLN A 164 5.89 -24.16 4.18
N PRO A 165 7.05 -24.85 4.13
CA PRO A 165 7.55 -25.41 2.90
C PRO A 165 6.62 -26.54 2.46
N ASN A 166 5.92 -26.33 1.34
CA ASN A 166 5.07 -27.34 0.73
C ASN A 166 5.85 -28.16 -0.29
N LEU A 167 5.73 -29.49 -0.20
CA LEU A 167 6.36 -30.44 -1.10
C LEU A 167 5.28 -31.19 -1.88
N PHE A 168 5.37 -31.14 -3.21
CA PHE A 168 4.56 -31.97 -4.08
C PHE A 168 5.23 -33.32 -4.28
N ALA A 169 4.50 -34.41 -4.02
CA ALA A 169 4.99 -35.77 -4.15
C ALA A 169 3.93 -36.68 -4.77
N MET A 170 4.38 -37.70 -5.50
CA MET A 170 3.52 -38.80 -5.91
C MET A 170 3.50 -39.84 -4.80
N ILE A 171 2.30 -40.23 -4.38
CA ILE A 171 2.08 -41.21 -3.32
C ILE A 171 1.89 -42.59 -3.98
N GLY A 172 2.64 -43.58 -3.53
CA GLY A 172 2.49 -44.98 -3.93
C GLY A 172 2.11 -45.85 -2.74
N GLN A 173 1.61 -47.06 -3.03
CA GLN A 173 1.37 -48.07 -2.00
C GLN A 173 2.67 -48.45 -1.30
N GLN A 174 2.57 -48.73 0.00
CA GLN A 174 3.69 -49.23 0.80
C GLN A 174 4.25 -50.51 0.16
N ASP A 175 5.59 -50.62 0.13
CA ASP A 175 6.35 -51.74 -0.44
C ASP A 175 6.15 -52.01 -1.95
N SER A 176 5.53 -51.08 -2.68
CA SER A 176 5.39 -51.21 -4.13
C SER A 176 6.76 -51.09 -4.84
N PRO A 177 7.15 -52.06 -5.69
CA PRO A 177 8.41 -52.00 -6.43
C PRO A 177 8.44 -50.87 -7.48
N LEU A 178 7.29 -50.26 -7.77
CA LEU A 178 7.17 -49.15 -8.71
C LEU A 178 7.66 -47.83 -8.13
N VAL A 179 7.52 -47.62 -6.82
CA VAL A 179 7.87 -46.34 -6.17
C VAL A 179 9.34 -45.98 -6.42
N PRO A 180 10.33 -46.86 -6.17
CA PRO A 180 11.74 -46.52 -6.43
C PRO A 180 12.07 -46.27 -7.91
N SER A 181 11.35 -46.93 -8.84
CA SER A 181 11.54 -46.74 -10.27
C SER A 181 11.01 -45.38 -10.73
N ILE A 182 9.81 -45.01 -10.26
CA ILE A 182 9.15 -43.74 -10.55
C ILE A 182 9.91 -42.59 -9.91
N SER A 183 10.29 -42.68 -8.62
CA SER A 183 11.07 -41.64 -7.94
C SER A 183 12.37 -41.32 -8.67
N ARG A 184 13.05 -42.32 -9.25
CA ARG A 184 14.27 -42.13 -10.03
C ARG A 184 14.02 -41.36 -11.34
N ARG A 185 12.88 -41.59 -11.99
CA ARG A 185 12.47 -40.86 -13.20
C ARG A 185 12.06 -39.42 -12.86
N ILE A 186 11.27 -39.24 -11.80
CA ILE A 186 10.89 -37.91 -11.31
C ILE A 186 12.15 -37.10 -10.99
N ARG A 187 13.10 -37.68 -10.26
CA ARG A 187 14.36 -36.99 -9.94
C ARG A 187 15.13 -36.55 -11.19
N LYS A 188 15.28 -37.43 -12.18
CA LYS A 188 15.94 -37.06 -13.45
C LYS A 188 15.18 -35.96 -14.20
N MET A 189 13.84 -35.99 -14.19
CA MET A 189 12.99 -34.99 -14.82
C MET A 189 13.13 -33.62 -14.14
N THR A 190 13.18 -33.59 -12.80
CA THR A 190 13.37 -32.36 -12.02
C THR A 190 14.79 -31.81 -12.14
N GLU A 191 15.81 -32.67 -12.09
CA GLU A 191 17.23 -32.31 -12.29
C GLU A 191 17.47 -31.73 -13.69
N ALA A 192 16.78 -32.24 -14.70
CA ALA A 192 16.81 -31.71 -16.07
C ALA A 192 16.05 -30.37 -16.23
N GLY A 193 15.37 -29.87 -15.19
CA GLY A 193 14.58 -28.64 -15.24
C GLY A 193 13.25 -28.75 -15.99
N LEU A 194 12.91 -29.94 -16.49
CA LEU A 194 11.74 -30.16 -17.34
C LEU A 194 10.42 -29.86 -16.61
N PHE A 195 10.37 -30.20 -15.32
CA PHE A 195 9.21 -29.91 -14.46
C PHE A 195 8.92 -28.41 -14.37
N TYR A 196 9.94 -27.59 -14.11
CA TYR A 196 9.79 -26.14 -14.01
C TYR A 196 9.39 -25.51 -15.35
N GLN A 197 9.92 -26.04 -16.46
CA GLN A 197 9.55 -25.58 -17.79
C GLN A 197 8.08 -25.86 -18.09
N TRP A 198 7.59 -27.07 -17.78
CA TRP A 198 6.17 -27.41 -17.96
C TRP A 198 5.27 -26.60 -17.05
N LEU A 199 5.66 -26.35 -15.80
CA LEU A 199 4.89 -25.50 -14.89
C LEU A 199 4.74 -24.08 -15.45
N LYS A 200 5.82 -23.53 -16.02
CA LYS A 200 5.78 -22.21 -16.68
C LYS A 200 4.93 -22.20 -17.97
N MET A 201 4.91 -23.30 -18.71
CA MET A 201 4.07 -23.44 -19.91
C MET A 201 2.59 -23.62 -19.59
N GLN A 202 2.27 -24.28 -18.48
CA GLN A 202 0.89 -24.52 -18.04
C GLN A 202 0.19 -23.19 -17.70
N ASP A 203 0.88 -22.31 -16.97
CA ASP A 203 0.34 -21.00 -16.59
C ASP A 203 1.32 -19.87 -16.92
N PRO A 204 1.42 -19.46 -18.19
CA PRO A 204 2.34 -18.39 -18.60
C PRO A 204 1.97 -17.03 -17.99
N LYS A 205 0.69 -16.87 -17.59
CA LYS A 205 0.15 -15.64 -16.99
C LYS A 205 0.31 -15.58 -15.47
N SER A 206 0.67 -16.69 -14.81
CA SER A 206 0.83 -16.76 -13.34
C SER A 206 1.80 -15.71 -12.78
N THR A 207 2.84 -15.38 -13.56
CA THR A 207 3.90 -14.47 -13.14
C THR A 207 3.61 -12.98 -13.36
N LEU A 208 2.46 -12.62 -13.95
CA LEU A 208 2.14 -11.23 -14.28
C LEU A 208 1.97 -10.34 -13.04
N CYS A 209 1.36 -10.89 -11.97
CA CYS A 209 1.12 -10.18 -10.71
C CYS A 209 2.08 -10.62 -9.57
N ASP A 210 3.07 -11.48 -9.85
CA ASP A 210 3.99 -12.03 -8.82
C ASP A 210 4.97 -11.00 -8.26
N HIS A 211 5.25 -9.94 -9.03
CA HIS A 211 6.25 -8.93 -8.73
C HIS A 211 5.70 -7.53 -8.94
N GLU A 212 4.43 -7.30 -8.56
CA GLU A 212 3.91 -5.94 -8.54
C GLU A 212 4.75 -5.12 -7.54
N PRO A 213 5.48 -4.08 -7.98
CA PRO A 213 6.25 -3.30 -7.05
C PRO A 213 5.28 -2.59 -6.11
N ASN A 214 5.51 -2.65 -4.79
CA ASN A 214 4.75 -1.85 -3.82
C ASN A 214 4.84 -0.34 -4.07
N LYS A 215 5.63 0.10 -5.06
CA LYS A 215 5.80 1.47 -5.51
C LYS A 215 5.34 1.56 -6.97
N ILE A 216 4.19 2.17 -7.19
CA ILE A 216 3.68 2.41 -8.54
C ILE A 216 3.91 3.87 -8.92
N THR A 217 4.50 4.09 -10.10
CA THR A 217 4.58 5.42 -10.69
C THR A 217 3.22 5.82 -11.24
N VAL A 218 2.59 6.82 -10.64
CA VAL A 218 1.23 7.23 -11.01
C VAL A 218 1.30 8.33 -12.06
N THR A 219 0.80 8.04 -13.26
CA THR A 219 0.58 9.03 -14.34
C THR A 219 -0.82 9.63 -14.32
N SER A 220 -1.59 9.41 -13.24
CA SER A 220 -2.98 9.88 -13.14
C SER A 220 -3.07 11.39 -12.97
N SER A 221 -4.14 11.97 -13.54
CA SER A 221 -4.54 13.35 -13.28
C SER A 221 -4.81 13.57 -11.80
N LEU A 222 -4.32 14.70 -11.27
CA LEU A 222 -4.46 15.03 -9.85
C LEU A 222 -5.94 15.31 -9.53
N ALA A 223 -6.54 14.51 -8.66
CA ALA A 223 -7.94 14.67 -8.27
C ALA A 223 -8.13 15.93 -7.41
N LEU A 224 -9.24 16.65 -7.63
CA LEU A 224 -9.61 17.85 -6.86
C LEU A 224 -9.70 17.58 -5.34
N SER A 225 -10.02 16.34 -4.96
CA SER A 225 -10.04 15.90 -3.55
C SER A 225 -8.71 16.11 -2.84
N ASN A 226 -7.59 16.00 -3.55
CA ASN A 226 -6.25 16.17 -2.97
C ASN A 226 -5.88 17.65 -2.79
N LEU A 227 -6.66 18.58 -3.34
CA LEU A 227 -6.40 20.03 -3.31
C LEU A 227 -7.31 20.80 -2.35
N TRP A 228 -8.18 20.11 -1.59
CA TRP A 228 -9.10 20.78 -0.66
C TRP A 228 -8.37 21.65 0.37
N GLY A 229 -7.21 21.20 0.88
CA GLY A 229 -6.40 21.99 1.82
C GLY A 229 -6.07 23.41 1.33
N MET A 230 -5.76 23.59 0.04
CA MET A 230 -5.49 24.91 -0.54
C MET A 230 -6.72 25.81 -0.53
N PHE A 231 -7.91 25.27 -0.84
CA PHE A 231 -9.17 26.01 -0.80
C PHE A 231 -9.54 26.43 0.62
N VAL A 232 -9.29 25.58 1.62
CA VAL A 232 -9.54 25.91 3.04
C VAL A 232 -8.65 27.06 3.48
N ILE A 233 -7.35 27.02 3.15
CA ILE A 233 -6.41 28.08 3.50
C ILE A 233 -6.81 29.41 2.87
N LEU A 234 -7.11 29.43 1.56
CA LEU A 234 -7.58 30.62 0.86
C LEU A 234 -8.87 31.17 1.47
N GLY A 235 -9.86 30.30 1.70
CA GLY A 235 -11.13 30.68 2.31
C GLY A 235 -10.94 31.28 3.70
N SER A 236 -10.14 30.64 4.54
CA SER A 236 -9.85 31.12 5.90
C SER A 236 -9.16 32.50 5.88
N GLY A 237 -8.20 32.71 4.97
CA GLY A 237 -7.53 34.01 4.81
C GLY A 237 -8.48 35.13 4.42
N PHE A 238 -9.40 34.89 3.48
CA PHE A 238 -10.40 35.89 3.12
C PHE A 238 -11.37 36.21 4.26
N ILE A 239 -11.80 35.19 5.01
CA ILE A 239 -12.67 35.37 6.17
C ILE A 239 -11.96 36.21 7.23
N THR A 240 -10.70 35.87 7.59
CA THR A 240 -9.93 36.65 8.57
C THR A 240 -9.72 38.09 8.11
N SER A 241 -9.38 38.31 6.84
CA SER A 241 -9.23 39.66 6.29
C SER A 241 -10.52 40.47 6.36
N LEU A 242 -11.67 39.85 6.04
CA LEU A 242 -12.97 40.50 6.10
C LEU A 242 -13.35 40.85 7.54
N CYS A 243 -13.11 39.93 8.49
CA CYS A 243 -13.36 40.17 9.90
C CYS A 243 -12.53 41.33 10.45
N LEU A 244 -11.25 41.43 10.08
CA LEU A 244 -10.38 42.54 10.49
C LEU A 244 -10.87 43.88 9.94
N LEU A 245 -11.26 43.93 8.66
CA LEU A 245 -11.82 45.15 8.04
C LEU A 245 -13.14 45.57 8.70
N CYS A 246 -14.03 44.62 9.00
CA CYS A 246 -15.27 44.92 9.71
C CYS A 246 -14.99 45.46 11.13
N LEU A 247 -14.02 44.89 11.83
CA LEU A 247 -13.64 45.30 13.17
C LEU A 247 -13.01 46.70 13.18
N GLU A 248 -12.14 47.01 12.22
CA GLU A 248 -11.60 48.36 12.03
C GLU A 248 -12.72 49.39 11.77
N HIS A 249 -13.69 49.03 10.92
CA HIS A 249 -14.79 49.94 10.60
C HIS A 249 -15.71 50.22 11.79
N ILE A 250 -15.96 49.20 12.63
CA ILE A 250 -16.72 49.35 13.88
C ILE A 250 -15.96 50.25 14.86
N ILE A 251 -14.66 50.03 15.05
CA ILE A 251 -13.83 50.85 15.95
C ILE A 251 -13.80 52.32 15.48
N ALA A 252 -13.62 52.55 14.18
CA ALA A 252 -13.63 53.90 13.61
C ALA A 252 -14.98 54.60 13.84
N GLY A 253 -16.10 53.87 13.71
CA GLY A 253 -17.44 54.39 13.98
C GLY A 253 -17.69 54.72 15.46
N VAL A 254 -17.15 53.93 16.39
CA VAL A 254 -17.25 54.18 17.85
C VAL A 254 -16.39 55.37 18.27
N ILE A 255 -15.24 55.60 17.64
CA ILE A 255 -14.37 56.75 17.95
C ILE A 255 -14.96 58.08 17.46
N GLN A 256 -15.86 58.06 16.47
CA GLN A 256 -16.51 59.25 15.92
C GLN A 256 -17.82 59.66 16.62
N SER A 257 -18.36 58.85 17.54
CA SER A 257 -19.55 59.20 18.36
C SER A 257 -19.15 59.72 19.74
#